data_AF-A0A839NVK2-F1
#
_entry.id   AF-A0A839NVK2-F1
#
_cell.length_a   1.000
_cell.length_b   1.000
_cell.length_c   1.000
_cell.angle_alpha   90.00
_cell.angle_beta   90.00
_cell.angle_gamma   90.00
#
_symmetry.space_group_name_H-M   'P 1'
#
loop_
_entity.id
_entity.type
_entity.pdbx_description
1 polymer ?
#
loop_
_entity_poly.entity_id
_entity_poly.type
_entity_poly.pdbx_seq_one_letter_code
_entity_poly.pdbx_strand_id
1 'polypeptide(L)'
;MEKLSFKIATLHRGRYMLLMMLFVLALVYIVSRLPLSEVVKIMGSLFSLPLVLYIAVKCSRKPTVWTIDSESLTIEDPTSHKIIPLNTIDYVRNLRRSGGNLIIIKLKTGAHVRAWRNKLFESEDDLKNLCQSLKDIKIEYYDM
;
A
#
# COMPACT_ATOMS: atom_id res chain seq x y z
N MET A 1 10.84 -25.70 -7.49
CA MET A 1 11.30 -24.31 -7.39
C MET A 1 11.58 -24.04 -5.93
N GLU A 2 12.62 -23.27 -5.60
CA GLU A 2 12.81 -22.81 -4.23
C GLU A 2 11.70 -21.83 -3.85
N LYS A 3 11.29 -21.89 -2.57
CA LYS A 3 10.31 -20.98 -1.98
C LYS A 3 10.91 -19.58 -1.89
N LEU A 4 10.45 -18.66 -2.72
CA LEU A 4 10.93 -17.27 -2.73
C LEU A 4 10.02 -16.40 -1.88
N SER A 5 10.59 -15.58 -1.01
CA SER A 5 9.85 -14.70 -0.10
C SER A 5 10.24 -13.23 -0.34
N PHE A 6 9.23 -12.37 -0.44
CA PHE A 6 9.36 -10.96 -0.78
C PHE A 6 8.63 -10.11 0.27
N LYS A 7 9.32 -9.13 0.86
CA LYS A 7 8.71 -8.18 1.78
C LYS A 7 8.20 -6.99 1.00
N ILE A 8 6.89 -6.73 1.08
CA ILE A 8 6.24 -5.61 0.40
C ILE A 8 5.68 -4.65 1.43
N ALA A 9 6.02 -3.37 1.30
CA ALA A 9 5.56 -2.32 2.19
C ALA A 9 4.09 -1.96 1.87
N THR A 10 3.15 -2.77 2.34
CA THR A 10 1.72 -2.53 2.14
C THR A 10 1.08 -1.69 3.23
N LEU A 11 -0.04 -1.07 2.90
CA LEU A 11 -0.77 -0.15 3.75
C LEU A 11 -2.27 -0.44 3.69
N HIS A 12 -2.93 -0.36 4.84
CA HIS A 12 -4.37 -0.51 4.92
C HIS A 12 -5.09 0.77 4.48
N ARG A 13 -5.48 0.86 3.21
CA ARG A 13 -6.05 2.08 2.60
C ARG A 13 -7.22 2.70 3.37
N GLY A 14 -8.18 1.90 3.84
CA GLY A 14 -9.35 2.43 4.56
C GLY A 14 -8.95 3.19 5.83
N ARG A 15 -8.20 2.52 6.71
CA ARG A 15 -7.56 3.11 7.90
C ARG A 15 -6.74 4.36 7.58
N TYR A 16 -5.94 4.36 6.52
CA TYR A 16 -5.17 5.54 6.12
C TYR A 16 -6.07 6.73 5.76
N MET A 17 -7.07 6.52 4.92
CA MET A 17 -8.01 7.58 4.52
C MET A 17 -8.76 8.14 5.75
N LEU A 18 -9.18 7.26 6.66
CA LEU A 18 -9.89 7.65 7.88
C LEU A 18 -8.99 8.48 8.81
N LEU A 19 -7.75 8.04 9.05
CA LEU A 19 -6.79 8.79 9.87
C LEU A 19 -6.43 10.14 9.25
N MET A 20 -6.20 10.18 7.93
CA MET A 20 -5.97 11.43 7.21
C MET A 20 -7.13 12.42 7.42
N MET A 21 -8.37 11.95 7.26
CA MET A 21 -9.56 12.78 7.46
C MET A 21 -9.66 13.28 8.91
N LEU A 22 -9.50 12.39 9.90
CA LEU A 22 -9.57 12.75 11.32
C LEU A 22 -8.49 13.77 11.70
N PHE A 23 -7.25 13.57 11.26
CA PHE A 23 -6.16 14.48 11.59
C PHE A 23 -6.31 15.85 10.92
N VAL A 24 -6.75 15.91 9.67
CA VAL A 24 -7.03 17.18 9.00
C VAL A 24 -8.16 17.94 9.70
N LEU A 25 -9.25 17.25 10.07
CA LEU A 25 -10.37 17.86 10.80
C LEU A 25 -9.93 18.36 12.18
N ALA A 26 -9.18 17.54 12.93
CA ALA A 26 -8.64 17.92 14.23
C ALA A 26 -7.71 19.13 14.12
N LEU A 27 -6.87 19.17 13.09
CA LEU A 27 -5.97 20.28 12.84
C LEU A 27 -6.73 21.59 12.58
N VAL A 28 -7.70 21.56 11.66
CA VAL A 28 -8.54 22.72 11.35
C VAL A 28 -9.29 23.19 12.60
N TYR A 29 -9.86 22.25 13.37
CA TYR A 29 -10.55 22.58 14.62
C TYR A 29 -9.62 23.30 15.61
N ILE A 30 -8.41 22.78 15.84
CA ILE A 30 -7.44 23.38 16.77
C ILE A 30 -7.02 24.77 16.27
N VAL A 31 -6.62 24.88 15.00
CA VAL A 31 -6.14 26.13 14.40
C VAL A 31 -7.21 27.21 14.42
N SER A 32 -8.49 26.85 14.21
CA SER A 32 -9.60 27.80 14.24
C SER A 32 -9.77 28.50 15.60
N ARG A 33 -9.36 27.85 16.70
CA ARG A 33 -9.50 28.33 18.08
C ARG A 33 -8.33 29.20 18.55
N LEU A 34 -7.23 29.24 17.80
CA LEU A 34 -6.05 30.00 18.19
C LEU A 34 -6.25 31.51 17.91
N PRO A 35 -5.91 32.41 18.85
CA PRO A 35 -5.99 33.85 18.66
C PRO A 35 -4.79 34.37 17.83
N LEU A 36 -4.58 33.81 16.64
CA LEU A 36 -3.51 34.16 15.71
C LEU A 36 -4.11 34.81 14.45
N SER A 37 -3.27 35.51 13.67
CA SER A 37 -3.70 36.03 12.37
C SER A 37 -3.98 34.89 11.39
N GLU A 38 -4.93 35.11 10.48
CA GLU A 38 -5.35 34.09 9.51
C GLU A 38 -4.21 33.61 8.61
N VAL A 39 -3.29 34.50 8.23
CA VAL A 39 -2.10 34.13 7.45
C VAL A 39 -1.23 33.12 8.22
N VAL A 40 -1.01 33.33 9.52
CA VAL A 40 -0.21 32.42 10.35
C VAL A 40 -0.92 31.07 10.51
N LYS A 41 -2.25 31.06 10.67
CA LYS A 41 -3.06 29.84 10.72
C LYS A 41 -2.95 29.02 9.43
N ILE A 42 -3.07 29.67 8.27
CA ILE A 42 -2.97 29.01 6.96
C ILE A 42 -1.57 28.44 6.77
N MET A 43 -0.53 29.23 7.04
CA MET A 43 0.86 28.79 6.90
C MET A 43 1.17 27.61 7.83
N GLY A 44 0.79 27.71 9.10
CA GLY A 44 0.96 26.62 10.07
C GLY A 44 0.23 25.35 9.65
N SER A 45 -0.97 25.49 9.08
CA SER A 45 -1.73 24.34 8.55
C SER A 45 -1.02 23.71 7.36
N LEU A 46 -0.51 24.50 6.41
CA LEU A 46 0.20 23.99 5.25
C LEU A 46 1.45 23.18 5.65
N PHE A 47 2.24 23.68 6.59
CA PHE A 47 3.44 23.01 7.08
C PHE A 47 3.16 21.79 7.97
N SER A 48 1.96 21.69 8.53
CA SER A 48 1.54 20.52 9.31
C SER A 48 1.08 19.34 8.46
N LEU A 49 0.72 19.55 7.19
CA LEU A 49 0.23 18.49 6.30
C LEU A 49 1.24 17.34 6.11
N PRO A 50 2.55 17.59 5.89
CA PRO A 50 3.56 16.52 5.85
C PRO A 50 3.59 15.68 7.14
N LEU A 51 3.41 16.31 8.31
CA LEU A 51 3.38 15.61 9.59
C LEU A 51 2.13 14.74 9.71
N VAL A 52 0.97 15.27 9.33
CA VAL A 52 -0.29 14.51 9.27
C VAL A 52 -0.16 13.31 8.34
N LEU A 53 0.39 13.50 7.15
CA LEU A 53 0.67 12.42 6.19
C LEU A 53 1.59 11.36 6.80
N TYR A 54 2.69 11.77 7.43
CA TYR A 54 3.65 10.87 8.06
C TYR A 54 2.99 9.99 9.13
N ILE A 55 2.23 10.61 10.05
CA ILE A 55 1.56 9.89 11.14
C ILE A 55 0.50 8.95 10.56
N ALA A 56 -0.34 9.41 9.63
CA ALA A 56 -1.37 8.59 9.02
C ALA A 56 -0.79 7.37 8.29
N VAL A 57 0.32 7.55 7.57
CA VAL A 57 1.05 6.44 6.93
C VAL A 57 1.57 5.48 7.99
N LYS A 58 2.33 5.95 8.99
CA LYS A 58 2.93 5.11 10.04
C LYS A 58 1.89 4.29 10.80
N CYS A 59 0.75 4.88 11.16
CA CYS A 59 -0.32 4.21 11.87
C CYS A 59 -1.15 3.25 10.99
N SER A 60 -1.01 3.31 9.66
CA SER A 60 -1.76 2.48 8.71
C SER A 60 -0.93 1.42 8.03
N ARG A 61 0.36 1.31 8.38
CA ARG A 61 1.27 0.29 7.86
C ARG A 61 0.71 -1.09 8.13
N LYS A 62 0.76 -1.92 7.10
CA LYS A 62 0.37 -3.31 7.16
C LYS A 62 1.32 -4.09 6.26
N PRO A 63 2.60 -4.25 6.65
CA PRO A 63 3.59 -4.92 5.81
C PRO A 63 3.10 -6.32 5.47
N THR A 64 3.29 -6.73 4.22
CA THR A 64 2.94 -8.06 3.74
C THR A 64 4.18 -8.81 3.32
N VAL A 65 4.16 -10.12 3.54
CA VAL A 65 5.16 -11.04 3.01
C VAL A 65 4.48 -11.86 1.93
N TRP A 66 5.07 -11.83 0.74
CA TRP A 66 4.58 -12.55 -0.43
C TRP A 66 5.53 -13.69 -0.69
N THR A 67 5.00 -14.90 -0.67
CA THR A 67 5.78 -16.10 -0.87
C THR A 67 5.30 -16.80 -2.12
N ILE A 68 6.21 -17.04 -3.06
CA ILE A 68 5.94 -17.79 -4.27
C ILE A 68 6.56 -19.18 -4.11
N ASP A 69 5.72 -20.20 -4.26
CA ASP A 69 6.13 -21.61 -4.36
C ASP A 69 5.84 -22.13 -5.77
N SER A 70 6.11 -23.41 -6.05
CA SER A 70 5.89 -24.02 -7.36
C SER A 70 4.43 -23.99 -7.83
N GLU A 71 3.47 -23.98 -6.90
CA GLU A 71 2.04 -24.09 -7.23
C GLU A 71 1.19 -22.93 -6.73
N SER A 72 1.67 -22.14 -5.77
CA SER A 72 0.86 -21.12 -5.12
C SER A 72 1.63 -19.84 -4.80
N LEU A 73 0.89 -18.73 -4.78
CA LEU A 73 1.29 -17.45 -4.24
C LEU A 73 0.57 -17.26 -2.90
N THR A 74 1.35 -17.15 -1.83
CA THR A 74 0.85 -16.89 -0.48
C THR A 74 1.13 -15.45 -0.10
N ILE A 75 0.10 -14.72 0.32
CA ILE A 75 0.17 -13.34 0.79
C ILE A 75 -0.19 -13.34 2.27
N GLU A 76 0.79 -12.98 3.10
CA GLU A 76 0.64 -12.94 4.55
C GLU A 76 0.75 -11.51 5.05
N ASP A 77 -0.16 -11.14 5.94
CA ASP A 77 -0.08 -9.94 6.76
C ASP A 77 -0.36 -10.31 8.22
N PRO A 78 -0.12 -9.42 9.20
CA PRO A 78 -0.30 -9.75 10.61
C PRO A 78 -1.71 -10.21 11.00
N THR A 79 -2.72 -10.02 10.15
CA THR A 79 -4.12 -10.35 10.44
C THR A 79 -4.76 -11.25 9.39
N SER A 80 -4.05 -11.67 8.35
CA SER A 80 -4.62 -12.35 7.19
C SER A 80 -3.57 -13.21 6.50
N HIS A 81 -4.00 -14.39 6.11
CA HIS A 81 -3.21 -15.33 5.34
C HIS A 81 -4.03 -15.75 4.12
N LYS A 82 -3.54 -15.46 2.91
CA LYS A 82 -4.24 -15.79 1.66
C LYS A 82 -3.36 -16.64 0.78
N ILE A 83 -3.84 -17.81 0.40
CA ILE A 83 -3.18 -18.70 -0.56
C ILE A 83 -3.93 -18.60 -1.88
N ILE A 84 -3.20 -18.33 -2.96
CA ILE A 84 -3.74 -18.21 -4.32
C ILE A 84 -3.00 -19.22 -5.20
N PRO A 85 -3.67 -20.26 -5.71
CA PRO A 85 -3.03 -21.19 -6.65
C PRO A 85 -2.66 -20.45 -7.95
N LEU A 86 -1.43 -20.62 -8.43
CA LEU A 86 -0.91 -19.88 -9.58
C LEU A 86 -1.73 -20.14 -10.85
N ASN A 87 -2.26 -21.35 -11.01
CA ASN A 87 -3.11 -21.74 -12.15
C ASN A 87 -4.43 -20.95 -12.24
N THR A 88 -4.87 -20.34 -11.14
CA THR A 88 -6.09 -19.53 -11.06
C THR A 88 -5.84 -18.06 -11.37
N ILE A 89 -4.58 -17.63 -11.41
CA ILE A 89 -4.21 -16.26 -11.76
C ILE A 89 -4.38 -16.09 -13.28
N ASP A 90 -5.10 -15.04 -13.65
CA ASP A 90 -5.26 -14.61 -15.04
C ASP A 90 -4.13 -13.65 -15.40
N TYR A 91 -4.05 -12.54 -14.68
CA TYR A 91 -2.94 -11.59 -14.78
C TYR A 91 -2.70 -10.84 -13.48
N VAL A 92 -1.53 -10.23 -13.39
CA VAL A 92 -1.17 -9.27 -12.34
C VAL A 92 -0.97 -7.90 -12.97
N ARG A 93 -1.58 -6.87 -12.37
CA ARG A 93 -1.43 -5.48 -12.78
C ARG A 93 -0.82 -4.67 -11.65
N ASN A 94 0.22 -3.92 -11.98
CA ASN A 94 0.83 -2.95 -11.10
C ASN A 94 0.50 -1.54 -11.60
N LEU A 95 -0.31 -0.82 -10.84
CA LEU A 95 -0.71 0.55 -11.16
C LEU A 95 0.09 1.53 -10.30
N ARG A 96 0.90 2.38 -10.94
CA ARG A 96 1.65 3.44 -10.26
C ARG A 96 0.68 4.55 -9.78
N ARG A 97 0.84 4.99 -8.53
CA ARG A 97 0.02 6.02 -7.89
C ARG A 97 0.92 6.97 -7.09
N SER A 98 0.44 8.18 -6.79
CA SER A 98 1.23 9.23 -6.13
C SER A 98 1.88 8.81 -4.79
N GLY A 99 1.27 7.86 -4.07
CA GLY A 99 1.82 7.35 -2.79
C GLY A 99 2.51 5.98 -2.87
N GLY A 100 2.60 5.36 -4.04
CA GLY A 100 3.12 4.00 -4.19
C GLY A 100 2.47 3.25 -5.36
N ASN A 101 1.98 2.04 -5.11
CA ASN A 101 1.46 1.18 -6.16
C ASN A 101 0.19 0.45 -5.71
N LEU A 102 -0.75 0.26 -6.63
CA LEU A 102 -1.86 -0.67 -6.44
C LEU A 102 -1.58 -1.94 -7.25
N ILE A 103 -1.32 -3.04 -6.55
CA ILE A 103 -1.13 -4.36 -7.14
C ILE A 103 -2.48 -5.05 -7.17
N ILE A 104 -2.89 -5.49 -8.35
CA ILE A 104 -4.15 -6.21 -8.59
C ILE A 104 -3.81 -7.57 -9.17
N ILE A 105 -4.21 -8.63 -8.47
CA ILE A 105 -4.19 -9.99 -9.00
C ILE A 105 -5.60 -10.30 -9.47
N LYS A 106 -5.77 -10.47 -10.78
CA LYS A 106 -7.02 -10.95 -11.37
C LYS A 106 -7.01 -12.47 -11.34
N LEU A 107 -8.08 -13.06 -10.84
CA LEU A 107 -8.30 -14.50 -10.93
C LEU A 107 -9.21 -14.80 -12.13
N LYS A 108 -9.02 -15.98 -12.72
CA LYS A 108 -9.85 -16.51 -13.82
C LYS A 108 -11.34 -16.62 -13.45
N THR A 109 -11.63 -16.75 -12.15
CA THR A 109 -13.00 -16.75 -11.61
C THR A 109 -13.70 -15.39 -11.66
N GLY A 110 -12.97 -14.32 -12.00
CA GLY A 110 -13.46 -12.95 -11.98
C GLY A 110 -13.16 -12.19 -10.68
N ALA A 111 -12.75 -12.87 -9.61
CA ALA A 111 -12.36 -12.22 -8.36
C ALA A 111 -11.06 -11.40 -8.49
N HIS A 112 -10.87 -10.45 -7.58
CA HIS A 112 -9.69 -9.59 -7.54
C HIS A 112 -9.09 -9.55 -6.15
N VAL A 113 -7.77 -9.79 -6.06
CA VAL A 113 -7.00 -9.51 -4.85
C VAL A 113 -6.26 -8.19 -5.06
N ARG A 114 -6.44 -7.25 -4.12
CA ARG A 114 -5.85 -5.91 -4.21
C ARG A 114 -4.91 -5.69 -3.04
N ALA A 115 -3.70 -5.24 -3.33
CA ALA A 115 -2.73 -4.84 -2.33
C ALA A 115 -2.25 -3.41 -2.62
N TRP A 116 -2.37 -2.55 -1.61
CA TRP A 116 -1.92 -1.17 -1.67
C TRP A 116 -0.51 -1.10 -1.11
N ARG A 117 0.49 -0.97 -1.99
CA ARG A 117 1.87 -0.70 -1.61
C ARG A 117 2.04 0.79 -1.36
N ASN A 118 2.65 1.12 -0.23
CA ASN A 118 3.04 2.47 0.14
C ASN A 118 4.55 2.63 -0.04
N LYS A 119 4.95 3.68 -0.77
CA LYS A 119 6.37 4.07 -0.92
C LYS A 119 6.73 5.26 -0.01
N LEU A 120 5.72 5.98 0.50
CA LEU A 120 5.94 7.17 1.31
C LEU A 120 6.56 6.80 2.66
N PHE A 121 7.68 7.42 2.99
CA PHE A 121 8.39 7.23 4.27
C PHE A 121 8.81 5.77 4.54
N GLU A 122 8.96 4.95 3.50
CA GLU A 122 9.42 3.56 3.58
C GLU A 122 10.77 3.38 2.89
N SER A 123 11.53 2.38 3.35
CA SER A 123 12.74 1.91 2.67
C SER A 123 12.38 1.20 1.35
N GLU A 124 13.39 0.95 0.51
CA GLU A 124 13.20 0.08 -0.64
C GLU A 124 12.70 -1.30 -0.18
N ASP A 125 11.77 -1.87 -0.96
CA ASP A 125 11.13 -3.16 -0.73
C ASP A 125 11.33 -4.09 -1.94
N ASP A 126 10.90 -5.34 -1.80
CA ASP A 126 11.23 -6.38 -2.77
C ASP A 126 10.31 -6.41 -4.00
N LEU A 127 9.55 -5.34 -4.28
CA LEU A 127 8.57 -5.33 -5.35
C LEU A 127 9.21 -5.66 -6.71
N LYS A 128 10.38 -5.09 -7.02
CA LYS A 128 11.05 -5.34 -8.31
C LYS A 128 11.36 -6.82 -8.49
N ASN A 129 11.85 -7.47 -7.43
CA ASN A 129 12.21 -8.89 -7.43
C ASN A 129 10.95 -9.75 -7.57
N LEU A 130 9.87 -9.43 -6.84
CA LEU A 130 8.57 -10.10 -6.98
C LEU A 130 8.05 -10.02 -8.42
N CYS A 131 8.13 -8.85 -9.05
CA CYS A 131 7.65 -8.66 -10.42
C CYS A 131 8.47 -9.44 -11.44
N GLN A 132 9.78 -9.55 -11.22
CA GLN A 132 10.63 -10.38 -12.06
C GLN A 132 10.25 -11.85 -11.90
N SER A 133 10.13 -12.36 -10.67
CA SER A 133 9.76 -13.75 -10.42
C SER A 133 8.39 -14.12 -10.99
N LEU A 134 7.40 -13.22 -10.95
CA LEU A 134 6.10 -13.46 -11.58
C LEU A 134 6.21 -13.59 -13.12
N LYS A 135 7.06 -12.77 -13.75
CA LYS A 135 7.33 -12.87 -15.20
C LYS A 135 8.05 -14.16 -15.56
N ASP A 136 9.00 -14.59 -14.73
CA ASP A 136 9.77 -15.82 -14.96
C ASP A 136 8.88 -17.07 -14.93
N ILE A 137 7.81 -17.04 -14.12
CA ILE A 137 6.79 -18.12 -14.04
C ILE A 137 5.71 -17.98 -15.13
N LYS A 138 5.91 -17.09 -16.11
CA LYS A 138 5.02 -16.83 -17.25
C LYS A 138 3.62 -16.34 -16.86
N ILE A 139 3.48 -15.68 -15.71
CA ILE A 139 2.24 -14.98 -15.36
C ILE A 139 2.20 -13.66 -16.13
N GLU A 140 1.07 -13.37 -16.78
CA GLU A 140 0.87 -12.09 -17.45
C GLU A 140 1.00 -10.94 -16.45
N TYR A 141 1.95 -10.04 -16.71
CA TYR A 141 2.27 -8.94 -15.82
C TYR A 141 2.22 -7.61 -16.58
N TYR A 142 1.36 -6.71 -16.11
CA TYR A 142 1.17 -5.37 -16.68
C TYR A 142 1.74 -4.30 -15.73
N ASP A 143 2.79 -3.61 -16.14
CA ASP A 143 3.31 -2.40 -15.46
C ASP A 143 2.74 -1.16 -16.15
N MET A 144 1.93 -0.37 -15.43
CA MET A 144 1.27 0.84 -15.94
C MET A 144 1.46 2.02 -14.99
#